data_AF-Q05SW1-F1
#
_entry.id   AF-Q05SW1-F1
#
_cell.length_a   1.000
_cell.length_b   1.000
_cell.length_c   1.000
_cell.angle_alpha   90.00
_cell.angle_beta   90.00
_cell.angle_gamma   90.00
#
_symmetry.space_group_name_H-M   'P 1'
#
loop_
_entity.id
_entity.type
_entity.pdbx_description
1 polymer ?
#
loop_
_entity_poly.entity_id
_entity_poly.type
_entity_poly.pdbx_seq_one_letter_code
_entity_poly.pdbx_strand_id
1 'polypeptide(L)'
;MLSGRSPWTLLMALGCLSLAIPLAVRLGGALPWDGSTSPAKGGDRLLEALLESDQPVSASSLQGSASRSNDNGSDRDPSGRPNSSRVESTSGPIATPQVRVALLRQIPLRSLETQGNGHCQDRQGKTYTAINIQGWTGSPLRCRSIGAGAIVVNGLAYQGTIELVRSGDEWLPVNHLDLETYVASVVGAEMPSHWSREALKAQAVAARSYALVHLVRPATSLYHLGDTTRWQVYGGETSTAPSTLAAARATKGQVLSFRGGLVESLYAATESISAEAHGHLGASMSQTGAHALAQQGHSYTQILDRYYKGAELARITANGP
;
A
#
# COMPACT_ATOMS: atom_id res chain seq x y z
N MET A 1 29.92 33.72 2.25
CA MET A 1 29.98 32.59 1.30
C MET A 1 29.83 31.32 2.12
N LEU A 2 28.59 30.78 2.19
CA LEU A 2 28.16 29.48 1.61
C LEU A 2 28.79 28.27 2.31
N SER A 3 28.10 27.24 2.80
CA SER A 3 26.71 26.92 3.13
C SER A 3 26.82 25.67 4.04
N GLY A 4 26.07 25.52 5.14
CA GLY A 4 24.65 25.20 5.12
C GLY A 4 24.37 23.70 4.88
N ARG A 5 24.94 22.79 5.70
CA ARG A 5 24.47 21.40 5.74
C ARG A 5 23.12 21.35 6.47
N SER A 6 22.11 20.80 5.81
CA SER A 6 20.75 20.72 6.34
C SER A 6 20.65 19.70 7.50
N PRO A 7 19.83 19.95 8.53
CA PRO A 7 19.69 19.07 9.70
C PRO A 7 19.02 17.70 9.40
N TRP A 8 18.63 17.45 8.15
CA TRP A 8 17.92 16.24 7.73
C TRP A 8 18.84 15.03 7.49
N THR A 9 20.13 15.23 7.23
CA THR A 9 21.06 14.10 6.97
C THR A 9 21.46 13.34 8.24
N LEU A 10 21.30 13.94 9.44
CA LEU A 10 21.71 13.31 10.69
C LEU A 10 20.62 12.43 11.31
N LEU A 11 19.33 12.72 11.06
CA LEU A 11 18.21 11.94 11.63
C LEU A 11 18.01 10.57 10.96
N MET A 12 18.38 10.42 9.68
CA MET A 12 18.29 9.13 8.97
C MET A 12 19.38 8.13 9.39
N ALA A 13 20.50 8.60 9.93
CA ALA A 13 21.60 7.74 10.39
C ALA A 13 21.39 7.18 11.81
N LEU A 14 20.60 7.87 12.66
CA LEU A 14 20.40 7.51 14.07
C LEU A 14 19.20 6.58 14.32
N GLY A 15 18.33 6.35 13.33
CA GLY A 15 17.21 5.42 13.43
C GLY A 15 17.56 3.94 13.24
N CYS A 16 18.83 3.61 12.97
CA CYS A 16 19.28 2.24 12.64
C CYS A 16 20.14 1.56 13.73
N LEU A 17 20.34 2.16 14.90
CA LEU A 17 20.98 1.48 16.03
C LEU A 17 19.93 1.13 17.10
N SER A 18 19.40 -0.09 17.05
CA SER A 18 18.93 -0.76 18.27
C SER A 18 19.97 -1.79 18.67
N LEU A 19 20.56 -1.57 19.85
CA LEU A 19 21.42 -2.54 20.52
C LEU A 19 20.65 -3.85 20.74
N ALA A 20 21.12 -4.93 20.12
CA ALA A 20 20.78 -6.29 20.53
C ALA A 20 21.74 -6.70 21.67
N ILE A 21 21.22 -6.88 22.87
CA ILE A 21 21.90 -7.58 23.97
C ILE A 21 21.73 -9.09 23.71
N PRO A 22 22.79 -9.93 23.71
CA PRO A 22 22.64 -11.33 23.36
C PRO A 22 22.21 -12.13 24.59
N LEU A 23 20.99 -12.68 24.57
CA LEU A 23 20.66 -13.85 25.38
C LEU A 23 20.93 -15.09 24.52
N ALA A 24 22.09 -15.70 24.73
CA ALA A 24 22.50 -16.91 24.04
C ALA A 24 21.62 -18.10 24.46
N VAL A 25 20.74 -18.54 23.56
CA VAL A 25 20.23 -19.92 23.55
C VAL A 25 20.78 -20.58 22.31
N ARG A 26 21.72 -21.51 22.51
CA ARG A 26 22.23 -22.40 21.46
C ARG A 26 21.12 -23.37 21.06
N LEU A 27 20.64 -23.26 19.82
CA LEU A 27 20.02 -24.34 19.07
C LEU A 27 20.62 -24.37 17.66
N GLY A 28 20.80 -25.59 17.14
CA GLY A 28 21.68 -25.95 16.05
C GLY A 28 21.42 -25.28 14.69
N GLY A 29 22.42 -25.40 13.82
CA GLY A 29 22.56 -24.69 12.56
C GLY A 29 21.35 -24.71 11.63
N ALA A 30 21.07 -23.56 11.05
CA ALA A 30 20.05 -23.36 10.03
C ALA A 30 20.70 -23.31 8.63
N LEU A 31 20.13 -24.09 7.71
CA LEU A 31 20.41 -24.12 6.28
C LEU A 31 19.83 -22.87 5.58
N PRO A 32 20.41 -22.43 4.44
CA PRO A 32 19.89 -21.30 3.66
C PRO A 32 18.52 -21.59 3.04
N TRP A 33 17.72 -20.54 2.85
CA TRP A 33 16.41 -20.56 2.18
C TRP A 33 16.49 -21.28 0.82
N ASP A 34 15.74 -22.38 0.67
CA ASP A 34 15.52 -23.10 -0.60
C ASP A 34 14.06 -23.02 -1.11
N GLY A 35 13.21 -22.24 -0.45
CA GLY A 35 11.84 -22.01 -0.90
C GLY A 35 10.88 -23.18 -0.72
N SER A 36 11.20 -24.15 0.15
CA SER A 36 10.26 -25.24 0.47
C SER A 36 9.95 -25.33 1.96
N THR A 37 8.90 -24.65 2.41
CA THR A 37 7.89 -25.19 3.35
C THR A 37 6.82 -24.13 3.62
N SER A 38 5.58 -24.46 3.28
CA SER A 38 4.38 -23.69 3.59
C SER A 38 3.60 -24.42 4.69
N PRO A 39 3.15 -23.76 5.77
CA PRO A 39 2.01 -24.24 6.54
C PRO A 39 0.76 -23.55 5.99
N ALA A 40 0.22 -24.08 4.88
CA ALA A 40 -1.08 -23.66 4.37
C ALA A 40 -2.20 -24.31 5.20
N LYS A 41 -3.18 -23.49 5.60
CA LYS A 41 -4.61 -23.81 5.53
C LYS A 41 -5.43 -22.55 5.81
N GLY A 42 -5.90 -21.89 4.75
CA GLY A 42 -7.04 -20.95 4.81
C GLY A 42 -7.01 -19.72 3.90
N GLY A 43 -5.85 -19.20 3.50
CA GLY A 43 -5.73 -17.90 2.81
C GLY A 43 -5.49 -17.93 1.30
N ASP A 44 -5.10 -19.09 0.74
CA ASP A 44 -4.48 -19.15 -0.58
C ASP A 44 -5.45 -18.82 -1.73
N ARG A 45 -6.73 -19.17 -1.60
CA ARG A 45 -7.75 -18.89 -2.63
C ARG A 45 -8.07 -17.40 -2.77
N LEU A 46 -7.97 -16.63 -1.69
CA LEU A 46 -8.17 -15.17 -1.76
C LEU A 46 -6.96 -14.49 -2.38
N LEU A 47 -5.74 -15.01 -2.13
CA LEU A 47 -4.52 -14.50 -2.77
C LEU A 47 -4.55 -14.71 -4.28
N GLU A 48 -4.88 -15.92 -4.73
CA GLU A 48 -4.96 -16.25 -6.15
C GLU A 48 -6.05 -15.45 -6.86
N ALA A 49 -7.22 -15.27 -6.22
CA ALA A 49 -8.31 -14.47 -6.79
C ALA A 49 -7.99 -12.97 -6.94
N LEU A 50 -6.95 -12.48 -6.27
CA LEU A 50 -6.56 -11.06 -6.30
C LEU A 50 -5.46 -10.76 -7.32
N LEU A 51 -4.87 -11.75 -8.01
CA LEU A 51 -3.67 -11.54 -8.83
C LEU A 51 -3.83 -12.09 -10.25
N GLU A 52 -3.67 -11.21 -11.25
CA GLU A 52 -3.46 -11.61 -12.65
C GLU A 52 -2.07 -11.16 -13.13
N SER A 53 -1.36 -12.05 -13.83
CA SER A 53 -0.04 -11.77 -14.41
C SER A 53 -0.15 -11.08 -15.77
N ASP A 54 0.54 -9.97 -15.97
CA ASP A 54 0.62 -9.29 -17.28
C ASP A 54 1.64 -10.06 -18.19
N GLN A 55 1.16 -10.78 -19.22
CA GLN A 55 2.01 -11.29 -20.31
C GLN A 55 2.10 -10.25 -21.45
N PRO A 56 3.25 -10.05 -22.10
CA PRO A 56 3.35 -9.13 -23.23
C PRO A 56 2.59 -9.66 -24.45
N VAL A 57 1.54 -8.95 -24.86
CA VAL A 57 0.81 -9.19 -26.11
C VAL A 57 1.73 -8.94 -27.32
N SER A 58 2.10 -10.01 -28.01
CA SER A 58 2.75 -9.94 -29.33
C SER A 58 1.73 -9.53 -30.40
N ALA A 59 2.00 -8.42 -31.09
CA ALA A 59 1.26 -8.03 -32.27
C ALA A 59 1.60 -8.95 -33.45
N SER A 60 0.60 -9.63 -34.02
CA SER A 60 0.72 -10.18 -35.38
C SER A 60 -0.62 -10.21 -36.13
N SER A 61 -0.60 -9.48 -37.25
CA SER A 61 -1.27 -9.74 -38.53
C SER A 61 -2.81 -9.79 -38.60
N LEU A 62 -3.40 -8.70 -39.11
CA LEU A 62 -4.57 -8.80 -40.00
C LEU A 62 -4.31 -7.95 -41.24
N GLN A 63 -4.25 -8.63 -42.39
CA GLN A 63 -4.17 -8.07 -43.73
C GLN A 63 -5.22 -8.79 -44.58
N GLY A 64 -5.98 -8.04 -45.38
CA GLY A 64 -7.00 -8.53 -46.32
C GLY A 64 -8.34 -7.81 -46.12
N SER A 65 -8.62 -6.71 -46.80
CA SER A 65 -9.00 -6.53 -48.21
C SER A 65 -10.52 -6.37 -48.37
N ALA A 66 -10.88 -5.31 -49.10
CA ALA A 66 -12.20 -4.72 -49.21
C ALA A 66 -13.17 -5.46 -50.14
N SER A 67 -14.48 -5.25 -49.94
CA SER A 67 -15.46 -5.17 -51.03
C SER A 67 -16.73 -4.42 -50.60
N ARG A 68 -17.18 -3.54 -51.50
CA ARG A 68 -18.31 -2.60 -51.43
C ARG A 68 -19.66 -3.31 -51.64
N SER A 69 -20.73 -2.76 -51.06
CA SER A 69 -21.97 -2.41 -51.80
C SER A 69 -22.98 -1.68 -50.90
N ASN A 70 -23.44 -0.53 -51.39
CA ASN A 70 -24.65 0.18 -50.96
C ASN A 70 -25.89 -0.70 -51.14
N ASP A 71 -26.86 -0.61 -50.23
CA ASP A 71 -28.26 -0.52 -50.65
C ASP A 71 -29.13 0.24 -49.63
N ASN A 72 -30.05 1.03 -50.17
CA ASN A 72 -30.98 1.94 -49.47
C ASN A 72 -32.36 1.28 -49.44
N GLY A 73 -33.07 1.26 -48.32
CA GLY A 73 -34.44 0.74 -48.29
C GLY A 73 -35.16 0.91 -46.96
N SER A 74 -36.08 1.87 -46.91
CA SER A 74 -37.10 2.09 -45.88
C SER A 74 -38.18 1.00 -45.89
N ASP A 75 -38.56 0.44 -44.74
CA ASP A 75 -39.99 0.26 -44.39
C ASP A 75 -40.22 -0.17 -42.92
N ARG A 76 -41.49 -0.03 -42.52
CA ARG A 76 -42.09 0.09 -41.18
C ARG A 76 -42.04 -1.13 -40.23
N ASP A 77 -42.08 -0.83 -38.93
CA ASP A 77 -42.40 -1.70 -37.77
C ASP A 77 -43.90 -2.08 -37.77
N PRO A 78 -44.30 -3.32 -37.40
CA PRO A 78 -44.69 -3.57 -36.01
C PRO A 78 -44.39 -4.98 -35.46
N SER A 79 -43.93 -5.01 -34.21
CA SER A 79 -44.13 -6.07 -33.19
C SER A 79 -43.35 -7.39 -33.28
N GLY A 80 -42.29 -7.47 -32.47
CA GLY A 80 -41.58 -8.72 -32.16
C GLY A 80 -40.30 -8.49 -31.34
N ARG A 81 -40.43 -8.21 -30.03
CA ARG A 81 -39.31 -8.13 -29.06
C ARG A 81 -38.62 -9.51 -28.91
N PRO A 82 -37.31 -9.61 -28.61
CA PRO A 82 -36.69 -8.86 -27.51
C PRO A 82 -35.44 -8.05 -27.88
N ASN A 83 -35.47 -6.86 -27.31
CA ASN A 83 -34.39 -5.95 -27.01
C ASN A 83 -33.11 -6.73 -26.63
N SER A 84 -32.09 -6.68 -27.49
CA SER A 84 -30.72 -6.93 -27.07
C SER A 84 -30.42 -5.89 -26.01
N SER A 85 -30.55 -6.29 -24.75
CA SER A 85 -30.08 -5.54 -23.60
C SER A 85 -28.64 -5.17 -23.88
N ARG A 86 -28.46 -3.91 -24.27
CA ARG A 86 -27.27 -3.11 -24.07
C ARG A 86 -26.68 -3.56 -22.74
N VAL A 87 -25.60 -4.32 -22.78
CA VAL A 87 -24.74 -4.51 -21.62
C VAL A 87 -24.16 -3.11 -21.39
N GLU A 88 -24.88 -2.36 -20.58
CA GLU A 88 -24.44 -1.10 -20.05
C GLU A 88 -23.23 -1.43 -19.19
N SER A 89 -22.06 -1.22 -19.77
CA SER A 89 -20.78 -1.34 -19.08
C SER A 89 -20.86 -0.38 -17.90
N THR A 90 -21.17 -0.92 -16.74
CA THR A 90 -21.12 -0.22 -15.47
C THR A 90 -19.64 -0.07 -15.14
N SER A 91 -19.02 0.94 -15.75
CA SER A 91 -17.74 1.50 -15.30
C SER A 91 -17.95 2.24 -13.98
N GLY A 92 -18.37 1.50 -12.95
CA GLY A 92 -18.27 1.95 -11.58
C GLY A 92 -16.78 2.05 -11.20
N PRO A 93 -16.40 3.01 -10.34
CA PRO A 93 -15.03 3.07 -9.84
C PRO A 93 -14.68 1.75 -9.14
N ILE A 94 -13.61 1.10 -9.63
CA ILE A 94 -13.02 -0.10 -9.03
C ILE A 94 -12.81 0.17 -7.54
N ALA A 95 -13.50 -0.58 -6.68
CA ALA A 95 -13.33 -0.47 -5.23
C ALA A 95 -11.90 -0.91 -4.89
N THR A 96 -11.06 0.05 -4.53
CA THR A 96 -9.70 -0.26 -4.05
C THR A 96 -9.78 -0.95 -2.69
N PRO A 97 -8.92 -1.94 -2.41
CA PRO A 97 -8.87 -2.57 -1.10
C PRO A 97 -8.69 -1.51 0.00
N GLN A 98 -9.39 -1.67 1.12
CA GLN A 98 -9.22 -0.82 2.30
C GLN A 98 -8.15 -1.42 3.20
N VAL A 99 -7.24 -0.59 3.71
CA VAL A 99 -6.25 -0.99 4.72
C VAL A 99 -6.62 -0.43 6.08
N ARG A 100 -6.35 -1.20 7.14
CA ARG A 100 -6.53 -0.82 8.53
C ARG A 100 -5.16 -0.76 9.20
N VAL A 101 -4.72 0.44 9.55
CA VAL A 101 -3.39 0.70 10.11
C VAL A 101 -3.52 1.12 11.57
N ALA A 102 -2.96 0.34 12.50
CA ALA A 102 -2.84 0.75 13.89
C ALA A 102 -1.79 1.85 14.02
N LEU A 103 -2.17 3.01 14.56
CA LEU A 103 -1.25 4.13 14.79
C LEU A 103 -0.54 3.96 16.14
N LEU A 104 0.29 2.92 16.23
CA LEU A 104 1.02 2.53 17.44
C LEU A 104 1.98 3.62 17.91
N ARG A 105 2.56 4.41 16.99
CA ARG A 105 3.42 5.56 17.37
C ARG A 105 2.64 6.73 17.98
N GLN A 106 1.31 6.70 17.89
CA GLN A 106 0.42 7.70 18.48
C GLN A 106 -0.08 7.30 19.87
N ILE A 107 0.43 6.21 20.42
CA ILE A 107 0.17 5.81 21.81
C ILE A 107 1.30 6.37 22.71
N PRO A 108 0.99 7.00 23.84
CA PRO A 108 -0.36 7.25 24.37
C PRO A 108 -1.12 8.32 23.58
N LEU A 109 -2.41 8.08 23.33
CA LEU A 109 -3.30 8.99 22.61
C LEU A 109 -3.64 10.19 23.50
N ARG A 110 -3.26 11.39 23.07
CA ARG A 110 -3.44 12.66 23.81
C ARG A 110 -4.58 13.50 23.25
N SER A 111 -4.64 13.67 21.93
CA SER A 111 -5.69 14.47 21.28
C SER A 111 -6.22 13.82 20.01
N LEU A 112 -7.51 14.08 19.76
CA LEU A 112 -8.20 13.69 18.53
C LEU A 112 -9.08 14.85 18.06
N GLU A 113 -8.76 15.40 16.90
CA GLU A 113 -9.38 16.60 16.36
C GLU A 113 -9.75 16.39 14.88
N THR A 114 -10.66 17.20 14.37
CA THR A 114 -11.04 17.21 12.94
C THR A 114 -10.67 18.56 12.33
N GLN A 115 -10.06 18.55 11.15
CA GLN A 115 -9.81 19.75 10.34
C GLN A 115 -10.73 19.78 9.12
N GLY A 116 -11.17 20.97 8.72
CA GLY A 116 -12.09 21.16 7.60
C GLY A 116 -13.45 20.50 7.86
N ASN A 117 -13.91 19.68 6.92
CA ASN A 117 -15.23 19.02 6.98
C ASN A 117 -15.20 17.65 7.68
N GLY A 118 -14.15 17.36 8.46
CA GLY A 118 -14.07 16.14 9.26
C GLY A 118 -15.06 16.16 10.43
N HIS A 119 -15.53 14.99 10.86
CA HIS A 119 -16.37 14.86 12.05
C HIS A 119 -16.11 13.54 12.78
N CYS A 120 -16.22 13.54 14.10
CA CYS A 120 -16.19 12.36 14.95
C CYS A 120 -17.58 12.03 15.46
N GLN A 121 -17.96 10.76 15.46
CA GLN A 121 -19.22 10.29 16.03
C GLN A 121 -19.00 9.17 17.03
N ASP A 122 -19.78 9.19 18.11
CA ASP A 122 -19.87 8.08 19.05
C ASP A 122 -20.98 7.09 18.65
N ARG A 123 -21.15 6.00 19.41
CA ARG A 123 -22.16 4.96 19.10
C ARG A 123 -23.60 5.47 19.19
N GLN A 124 -23.84 6.60 19.85
CA GLN A 124 -25.17 7.21 19.98
C GLN A 124 -25.42 8.24 18.87
N GLY A 125 -24.47 8.44 17.96
CA GLY A 125 -24.56 9.38 16.84
C GLY A 125 -24.25 10.83 17.23
N LYS A 126 -23.79 11.08 18.46
CA LYS A 126 -23.39 12.45 18.85
C LYS A 126 -22.08 12.80 18.15
N THR A 127 -22.06 13.99 17.56
CA THR A 127 -20.93 14.48 16.75
C THR A 127 -19.99 15.37 17.56
N TYR A 128 -18.69 15.27 17.28
CA TYR A 128 -17.61 16.03 17.89
C TYR A 128 -16.65 16.52 16.82
N THR A 129 -16.04 17.69 17.03
CA THR A 129 -14.98 18.25 16.17
C THR A 129 -13.61 18.28 16.85
N ALA A 130 -13.59 18.22 18.19
CA ALA A 130 -12.39 18.09 18.99
C ALA A 130 -12.71 17.32 20.28
N ILE A 131 -11.83 16.41 20.67
CA ILE A 131 -12.00 15.57 21.86
C ILE A 131 -10.66 15.50 22.58
N ASN A 132 -10.65 15.93 23.85
CA ASN A 132 -9.54 15.61 24.74
C ASN A 132 -9.68 14.15 25.17
N ILE A 133 -8.73 13.32 24.74
CA ILE A 133 -8.77 11.87 25.00
C ILE A 133 -8.28 11.55 26.42
N GLN A 134 -7.50 12.43 27.04
CA GLN A 134 -7.07 12.26 28.43
C GLN A 134 -8.28 12.34 29.36
N GLY A 135 -8.76 11.17 29.82
CA GLY A 135 -9.96 11.04 30.64
C GLY A 135 -11.24 10.73 29.87
N TRP A 136 -11.17 10.44 28.56
CA TRP A 136 -12.33 9.99 27.79
C TRP A 136 -12.81 8.60 28.27
N THR A 137 -13.94 8.57 28.96
CA THR A 137 -14.66 7.37 29.41
C THR A 137 -15.84 7.01 28.50
N GLY A 138 -16.07 7.78 27.44
CA GLY A 138 -17.17 7.57 26.50
C GLY A 138 -17.00 6.33 25.61
N SER A 139 -17.98 6.09 24.76
CA SER A 139 -17.95 4.96 23.82
C SER A 139 -16.86 5.12 22.75
N PRO A 140 -16.50 4.04 22.02
CA PRO A 140 -15.64 4.12 20.85
C PRO A 140 -16.07 5.22 19.88
N LEU A 141 -15.09 5.92 19.33
CA LEU A 141 -15.29 7.05 18.42
C LEU A 141 -14.90 6.66 17.01
N ARG A 142 -15.67 7.13 16.04
CA ARG A 142 -15.37 7.00 14.61
C ARG A 142 -15.29 8.39 14.00
N CYS A 143 -14.09 8.78 13.59
CA CYS A 143 -13.80 10.08 12.99
C CYS A 143 -13.55 9.93 11.51
N ARG A 144 -14.30 10.65 10.67
CA ARG A 144 -14.22 10.55 9.21
C ARG A 144 -13.78 11.88 8.61
N SER A 145 -12.76 11.85 7.76
CA SER A 145 -12.43 12.98 6.89
C SER A 145 -13.37 13.03 5.68
N ILE A 146 -13.75 14.24 5.25
CA ILE A 146 -14.58 14.47 4.07
C ILE A 146 -13.88 15.48 3.17
N GLY A 147 -13.71 15.14 1.89
CA GLY A 147 -13.09 16.02 0.90
C GLY A 147 -11.67 16.40 1.30
N ALA A 148 -11.41 17.70 1.43
CA ALA A 148 -10.12 18.25 1.86
C ALA A 148 -9.94 18.31 3.39
N GLY A 149 -10.87 17.74 4.17
CA GLY A 149 -10.72 17.63 5.62
C GLY A 149 -9.71 16.55 6.02
N ALA A 150 -9.33 16.55 7.31
CA ALA A 150 -8.40 15.58 7.90
C ALA A 150 -8.81 15.23 9.32
N ILE A 151 -8.37 14.07 9.82
CA ILE A 151 -8.41 13.73 11.24
C ILE A 151 -7.02 13.91 11.83
N VAL A 152 -6.92 14.67 12.91
CA VAL A 152 -5.64 14.98 13.56
C VAL A 152 -5.52 14.15 14.82
N VAL A 153 -4.52 13.28 14.85
CA VAL A 153 -4.20 12.41 15.98
C VAL A 153 -2.87 12.89 16.55
N ASN A 154 -2.86 13.38 17.79
CA ASN A 154 -1.67 13.96 18.45
C ASN A 154 -0.91 15.00 17.60
N GLY A 155 -1.62 15.78 16.79
CA GLY A 155 -1.04 16.80 15.91
C GLY A 155 -0.64 16.33 14.52
N LEU A 156 -0.75 15.04 14.19
CA LEU A 156 -0.52 14.53 12.83
C LEU A 156 -1.84 14.32 12.09
N ALA A 157 -1.91 14.76 10.84
CA ALA A 157 -3.10 14.69 10.00
C ALA A 157 -3.17 13.37 9.22
N TYR A 158 -4.37 12.79 9.17
CA TYR A 158 -4.70 11.53 8.51
C TYR A 158 -5.96 11.67 7.66
N GLN A 159 -5.94 11.02 6.50
CA GLN A 159 -7.11 10.86 5.63
C GLN A 159 -7.90 9.59 5.98
N GLY A 160 -9.14 9.52 5.48
CA GLY A 160 -10.00 8.37 5.62
C GLY A 160 -10.78 8.40 6.93
N THR A 161 -10.79 7.29 7.65
CA THR A 161 -11.50 7.16 8.93
C THR A 161 -10.54 6.72 10.03
N ILE A 162 -10.60 7.36 11.18
CA ILE A 162 -9.97 6.90 12.42
C ILE A 162 -11.05 6.27 13.30
N GLU A 163 -10.88 5.00 13.64
CA GLU A 163 -11.69 4.31 14.64
C GLU A 163 -10.86 4.15 15.92
N LEU A 164 -11.40 4.60 17.06
CA LEU A 164 -10.80 4.33 18.36
C LEU A 164 -11.29 2.99 18.89
N VAL A 165 -10.39 2.02 18.93
CA VAL A 165 -10.67 0.70 19.51
C VAL A 165 -10.03 0.59 20.90
N ARG A 166 -10.64 -0.22 21.77
CA ARG A 166 -10.05 -0.52 23.09
C ARG A 166 -8.93 -1.55 22.92
N SER A 167 -7.78 -1.26 23.51
CA SER A 167 -6.64 -2.17 23.61
C SER A 167 -6.17 -2.20 25.06
N GLY A 168 -6.72 -3.12 25.86
CA GLY A 168 -6.59 -3.07 27.32
C GLY A 168 -7.22 -1.78 27.87
N ASP A 169 -6.48 -1.06 28.71
CA ASP A 169 -6.92 0.19 29.33
C ASP A 169 -6.74 1.42 28.42
N GLU A 170 -6.04 1.26 27.28
CA GLU A 170 -5.72 2.35 26.36
C GLU A 170 -6.67 2.40 25.15
N TRP A 171 -6.74 3.59 24.54
CA TRP A 171 -7.38 3.79 23.26
C TRP A 171 -6.35 3.65 22.14
N LEU A 172 -6.59 2.69 21.23
CA LEU A 172 -5.79 2.50 20.03
C LEU A 172 -6.52 3.15 18.84
N PRO A 173 -5.97 4.21 18.24
CA PRO A 173 -6.45 4.72 16.97
C PRO A 173 -6.06 3.78 15.81
N VAL A 174 -7.06 3.33 15.06
CA VAL A 174 -6.91 2.54 13.83
C VAL A 174 -7.38 3.36 12.65
N ASN A 175 -6.51 3.56 11.66
CA ASN A 175 -6.81 4.32 10.45
C ASN A 175 -7.26 3.40 9.31
N HIS A 176 -8.48 3.61 8.84
CA HIS A 176 -9.10 2.95 7.71
C HIS A 176 -9.04 3.88 6.49
N LEU A 177 -8.39 3.44 5.42
CA LEU A 177 -8.19 4.23 4.21
C LEU A 177 -7.99 3.36 2.97
N ASP A 178 -8.16 3.97 1.80
CA ASP A 178 -7.85 3.33 0.52
C ASP A 178 -6.37 2.93 0.44
N LEU A 179 -6.10 1.73 -0.07
CA LEU A 179 -4.76 1.19 -0.23
C LEU A 179 -3.82 2.14 -0.97
N GLU A 180 -4.28 2.82 -2.02
CA GLU A 180 -3.44 3.74 -2.80
C GLU A 180 -3.09 5.01 -2.03
N THR A 181 -3.99 5.49 -1.16
CA THR A 181 -3.71 6.62 -0.26
C THR A 181 -2.67 6.23 0.79
N TYR A 182 -2.78 5.01 1.32
CA TYR A 182 -1.77 4.45 2.22
C TYR A 182 -0.41 4.31 1.54
N VAL A 183 -0.34 3.71 0.34
CA VAL A 183 0.90 3.50 -0.41
C VAL A 183 1.59 4.84 -0.70
N ALA A 184 0.86 5.88 -1.10
CA ALA A 184 1.45 7.20 -1.35
C ALA A 184 2.12 7.82 -0.10
N SER A 185 1.50 7.60 1.08
CA SER A 185 2.03 8.05 2.37
C SER A 185 3.25 7.26 2.80
N VAL A 186 3.24 5.92 2.61
CA VAL A 186 4.40 5.07 2.89
C VAL A 186 5.58 5.43 2.02
N VAL A 187 5.38 5.58 0.70
CA VAL A 187 6.47 5.92 -0.24
C VAL A 187 7.18 7.21 0.19
N GLY A 188 6.45 8.24 0.62
CA GLY A 188 7.08 9.49 1.04
C GLY A 188 7.60 9.50 2.47
N ALA A 189 7.21 8.54 3.31
CA ALA A 189 7.81 8.34 4.62
C ALA A 189 9.12 7.52 4.53
N GLU A 190 9.20 6.64 3.53
CA GLU A 190 10.32 5.71 3.31
C GLU A 190 11.40 6.27 2.37
N MET A 191 11.01 7.07 1.37
CA MET A 191 11.93 7.62 0.38
C MET A 191 11.84 9.14 0.28
N PRO A 192 12.97 9.84 0.10
CA PRO A 192 12.95 11.26 -0.21
C PRO A 192 12.17 11.55 -1.49
N SER A 193 11.19 12.46 -1.40
CA SER A 193 10.25 12.76 -2.49
C SER A 193 10.89 13.31 -3.78
N HIS A 194 12.13 13.80 -3.70
CA HIS A 194 12.91 14.30 -4.83
C HIS A 194 13.74 13.23 -5.55
N TRP A 195 13.74 11.99 -5.04
CA TRP A 195 14.41 10.89 -5.72
C TRP A 195 13.74 10.52 -7.05
N SER A 196 14.47 9.79 -7.87
CA SER A 196 14.06 9.41 -9.22
C SER A 196 12.67 8.78 -9.24
N ARG A 197 11.83 9.21 -10.19
CA ARG A 197 10.45 8.71 -10.34
C ARG A 197 10.37 7.19 -10.41
N GLU A 198 11.30 6.55 -11.13
CA GLU A 198 11.33 5.09 -11.28
C GLU A 198 11.64 4.38 -9.96
N ALA A 199 12.46 4.98 -9.09
CA ALA A 199 12.72 4.45 -7.76
C ALA A 199 11.47 4.58 -6.85
N LEU A 200 10.79 5.73 -6.88
CA LEU A 200 9.53 5.92 -6.14
C LEU A 200 8.42 4.96 -6.63
N LYS A 201 8.37 4.66 -7.93
CA LYS A 201 7.45 3.66 -8.49
C LYS A 201 7.78 2.24 -8.01
N ALA A 202 9.07 1.85 -8.01
CA ALA A 202 9.48 0.55 -7.50
C ALA A 202 9.09 0.39 -6.02
N GLN A 203 9.30 1.42 -5.21
CA GLN A 203 8.86 1.43 -3.82
C GLN A 203 7.34 1.38 -3.68
N ALA A 204 6.58 2.04 -4.54
CA ALA A 204 5.12 1.97 -4.49
C ALA A 204 4.62 0.54 -4.72
N VAL A 205 5.18 -0.19 -5.70
CA VAL A 205 4.85 -1.60 -5.96
C VAL A 205 5.24 -2.48 -4.77
N ALA A 206 6.46 -2.33 -4.23
CA ALA A 206 6.89 -3.08 -3.06
C ALA A 206 5.99 -2.78 -1.84
N ALA A 207 5.74 -1.51 -1.54
CA ALA A 207 4.92 -1.14 -0.41
C ALA A 207 3.48 -1.68 -0.51
N ARG A 208 2.90 -1.68 -1.72
CA ARG A 208 1.58 -2.23 -1.99
C ARG A 208 1.54 -3.75 -1.79
N SER A 209 2.56 -4.46 -2.27
CA SER A 209 2.66 -5.92 -2.16
C SER A 209 2.74 -6.34 -0.69
N TYR A 210 3.59 -5.67 0.10
CA TYR A 210 3.68 -5.86 1.54
C TYR A 210 2.33 -5.62 2.24
N ALA A 211 1.66 -4.50 1.94
CA ALA A 211 0.39 -4.16 2.55
C ALA A 211 -0.69 -5.22 2.26
N LEU A 212 -0.78 -5.70 1.02
CA LEU A 212 -1.76 -6.73 0.63
C LEU A 212 -1.52 -8.07 1.34
N VAL A 213 -0.27 -8.47 1.59
CA VAL A 213 0.02 -9.68 2.37
C VAL A 213 -0.65 -9.57 3.75
N HIS A 214 -0.64 -8.37 4.33
CA HIS A 214 -1.23 -8.07 5.62
C HIS A 214 -2.74 -7.83 5.58
N LEU A 215 -3.33 -7.59 4.41
CA LEU A 215 -4.80 -7.65 4.26
C LEU A 215 -5.28 -9.09 4.39
N VAL A 216 -4.53 -10.05 3.83
CA VAL A 216 -4.91 -11.46 3.84
C VAL A 216 -4.46 -12.17 5.12
N ARG A 217 -3.32 -11.78 5.68
CA ARG A 217 -2.78 -12.27 6.95
C ARG A 217 -2.64 -11.09 7.93
N PRO A 218 -3.77 -10.59 8.46
CA PRO A 218 -3.75 -9.40 9.31
C PRO A 218 -3.08 -9.68 10.65
N ALA A 219 -2.41 -8.65 11.18
CA ALA A 219 -1.77 -8.69 12.49
C ALA A 219 -2.75 -9.08 13.61
N THR A 220 -3.98 -8.56 13.53
CA THR A 220 -5.08 -8.87 14.46
C THR A 220 -6.42 -8.81 13.72
N SER A 221 -7.51 -9.17 14.38
CA SER A 221 -8.86 -8.93 13.84
C SER A 221 -9.21 -7.45 13.70
N LEU A 222 -8.53 -6.56 14.45
CA LEU A 222 -8.81 -5.13 14.51
C LEU A 222 -8.10 -4.34 13.39
N TYR A 223 -6.87 -4.74 13.05
CA TYR A 223 -6.04 -4.02 12.08
C TYR A 223 -5.14 -4.97 11.28
N HIS A 224 -4.77 -4.55 10.08
CA HIS A 224 -3.93 -5.33 9.15
C HIS A 224 -2.45 -5.23 9.53
N LEU A 225 -1.97 -4.01 9.81
CA LEU A 225 -0.57 -3.71 10.15
C LEU A 225 -0.47 -2.45 11.03
N GLY A 226 0.72 -2.17 11.58
CA GLY A 226 1.00 -0.96 12.37
C GLY A 226 1.84 0.08 11.62
N ASP A 227 1.98 1.29 12.18
CA ASP A 227 2.71 2.41 11.57
C ASP A 227 4.19 2.55 12.00
N THR A 228 4.75 1.51 12.64
CA THR A 228 6.15 1.45 13.11
C THR A 228 7.09 0.84 12.05
N THR A 229 8.40 1.00 12.22
CA THR A 229 9.44 0.39 11.37
C THR A 229 9.43 -1.15 11.34
N ARG A 230 8.81 -1.82 12.31
CA ARG A 230 8.55 -3.27 12.23
C ARG A 230 7.68 -3.66 11.03
N TRP A 231 6.86 -2.74 10.55
CA TRP A 231 5.98 -2.92 9.41
C TRP A 231 6.49 -2.03 8.27
N GLN A 232 5.85 -0.88 8.07
CA GLN A 232 6.25 0.16 7.13
C GLN A 232 6.01 1.50 7.81
N VAL A 233 6.85 2.48 7.51
CA VAL A 233 6.66 3.82 8.06
C VAL A 233 5.45 4.46 7.39
N TYR A 234 4.42 4.78 8.17
CA TYR A 234 3.19 5.42 7.68
C TYR A 234 2.97 6.77 8.39
N GLY A 235 3.17 7.87 7.68
CA GLY A 235 3.18 9.24 8.23
C GLY A 235 1.88 10.03 8.04
N GLY A 236 0.81 9.39 7.56
CA GLY A 236 -0.44 10.09 7.23
C GLY A 236 -0.24 11.08 6.07
N GLU A 237 -0.89 12.23 6.16
CA GLU A 237 -0.80 13.27 5.12
C GLU A 237 0.58 13.92 5.06
N THR A 238 1.26 14.05 6.22
CA THR A 238 2.53 14.78 6.34
C THR A 238 3.65 14.18 5.51
N SER A 239 3.61 12.87 5.25
CA SER A 239 4.59 12.17 4.41
C SER A 239 4.19 12.09 2.94
N THR A 240 3.03 12.60 2.55
CA THR A 240 2.58 12.53 1.15
C THR A 240 3.09 13.75 0.37
N ALA A 241 3.70 13.52 -0.80
CA ALA A 241 4.15 14.56 -1.70
C ALA A 241 3.55 14.35 -3.11
N PRO A 242 3.49 15.38 -3.97
CA PRO A 242 2.99 15.23 -5.34
C PRO A 242 3.70 14.11 -6.14
N SER A 243 5.01 13.95 -5.95
CA SER A 243 5.80 12.90 -6.61
C SER A 243 5.48 11.49 -6.10
N THR A 244 5.23 11.32 -4.80
CA THR A 244 4.92 10.01 -4.20
C THR A 244 3.50 9.59 -4.57
N LEU A 245 2.57 10.54 -4.59
CA LEU A 245 1.21 10.36 -5.10
C LEU A 245 1.22 9.99 -6.60
N ALA A 246 2.04 10.66 -7.41
CA ALA A 246 2.20 10.34 -8.82
C ALA A 246 2.78 8.93 -9.03
N ALA A 247 3.77 8.52 -8.22
CA ALA A 247 4.35 7.18 -8.29
C ALA A 247 3.36 6.08 -7.90
N ALA A 248 2.61 6.27 -6.80
CA ALA A 248 1.54 5.36 -6.39
C ALA A 248 0.48 5.22 -7.47
N ARG A 249 -0.01 6.35 -8.03
CA ARG A 249 -1.00 6.36 -9.12
C ARG A 249 -0.50 5.69 -10.39
N ALA A 250 0.75 5.96 -10.79
CA ALA A 250 1.33 5.40 -12.02
C ALA A 250 1.53 3.88 -11.94
N THR A 251 1.57 3.32 -10.73
CA THR A 251 1.71 1.88 -10.47
C THR A 251 0.47 1.31 -9.80
N LYS A 252 -0.68 1.98 -9.92
CA LYS A 252 -1.92 1.62 -9.22
C LYS A 252 -2.26 0.15 -9.50
N GLY A 253 -2.47 -0.60 -8.43
CA GLY A 253 -2.81 -2.02 -8.51
C GLY A 253 -1.67 -2.95 -8.94
N GLN A 254 -0.47 -2.46 -9.26
CA GLN A 254 0.67 -3.33 -9.56
C GLN A 254 1.34 -3.83 -8.28
N VAL A 255 1.63 -5.12 -8.25
CA VAL A 255 2.23 -5.83 -7.11
C VAL A 255 3.21 -6.90 -7.59
N LEU A 256 4.03 -7.40 -6.68
CA LEU A 256 4.95 -8.50 -6.91
C LEU A 256 4.27 -9.83 -6.60
N SER A 257 4.30 -10.75 -7.56
CA SER A 257 3.79 -12.11 -7.45
C SER A 257 4.91 -13.11 -7.71
N PHE A 258 4.92 -14.25 -7.04
CA PHE A 258 5.84 -15.35 -7.26
C PHE A 258 5.05 -16.65 -7.32
N ARG A 259 5.12 -17.35 -8.47
CA ARG A 259 4.37 -18.59 -8.72
C ARG A 259 2.86 -18.46 -8.41
N GLY A 260 2.27 -17.32 -8.78
CA GLY A 260 0.85 -17.02 -8.56
C GLY A 260 0.50 -16.52 -7.14
N GLY A 261 1.43 -16.54 -6.20
CA GLY A 261 1.24 -16.03 -4.84
C GLY A 261 1.80 -14.62 -4.64
N LEU A 262 1.18 -13.84 -3.77
CA LEU A 262 1.68 -12.51 -3.40
C LEU A 262 3.01 -12.59 -2.65
N VAL A 263 3.97 -11.74 -3.02
CA VAL A 263 5.27 -11.65 -2.36
C VAL A 263 5.22 -10.63 -1.24
N GLU A 264 5.68 -11.03 -0.04
CA GLU A 264 6.01 -10.08 1.02
C GLU A 264 7.33 -9.39 0.66
N SER A 265 7.23 -8.24 0.00
CA SER A 265 8.38 -7.52 -0.52
C SER A 265 9.02 -6.66 0.54
N LEU A 266 10.08 -7.18 1.16
CA LEU A 266 10.88 -6.47 2.13
C LEU A 266 11.76 -5.41 1.44
N TYR A 267 12.10 -4.34 2.16
CA TYR A 267 13.01 -3.31 1.67
C TYR A 267 13.75 -2.64 2.82
N ALA A 268 14.90 -2.02 2.53
CA ALA A 268 15.73 -1.33 3.52
C ALA A 268 16.45 -0.11 2.92
N ALA A 269 16.91 0.80 3.78
CA ALA A 269 17.58 2.04 3.36
C ALA A 269 18.82 1.79 2.48
N THR A 270 19.65 0.82 2.87
CA THR A 270 20.90 0.48 2.18
C THR A 270 20.97 -1.00 1.84
N GLU A 271 21.86 -1.35 0.92
CA GLU A 271 22.13 -2.74 0.55
C GLU A 271 22.71 -3.54 1.72
N SER A 272 23.56 -2.93 2.55
CA SER A 272 24.11 -3.58 3.75
C SER A 272 23.01 -3.95 4.75
N ILE A 273 22.07 -3.03 5.03
CA ILE A 273 20.94 -3.31 5.92
C ILE A 273 20.02 -4.37 5.29
N SER A 274 19.78 -4.28 3.97
CA SER A 274 18.98 -5.28 3.26
C SER A 274 19.60 -6.69 3.37
N ALA A 275 20.91 -6.80 3.18
CA ALA A 275 21.62 -8.08 3.28
C ALA A 275 21.65 -8.61 4.71
N GLU A 276 21.91 -7.74 5.69
CA GLU A 276 21.99 -8.11 7.10
C GLU A 276 20.63 -8.49 7.69
N ALA A 277 19.61 -7.65 7.48
CA ALA A 277 18.29 -7.84 8.07
C ALA A 277 17.45 -8.87 7.32
N HIS A 278 17.56 -8.93 5.99
CA HIS A 278 16.64 -9.70 5.15
C HIS A 278 17.32 -10.75 4.28
N GLY A 279 18.66 -10.85 4.27
CA GLY A 279 19.37 -11.80 3.40
C GLY A 279 18.99 -13.27 3.62
N HIS A 280 18.48 -13.61 4.81
CA HIS A 280 17.95 -14.93 5.15
C HIS A 280 16.42 -15.05 5.01
N LEU A 281 15.72 -13.93 4.80
CA LEU A 281 14.24 -13.83 4.74
C LEU A 281 13.70 -13.70 3.32
N GLY A 282 14.57 -13.80 2.32
CA GLY A 282 14.19 -13.77 0.90
C GLY A 282 14.64 -12.48 0.20
N ALA A 283 13.85 -12.03 -0.76
CA ALA A 283 14.17 -10.89 -1.60
C ALA A 283 13.89 -9.56 -0.88
N SER A 284 14.86 -8.65 -0.92
CA SER A 284 14.74 -7.31 -0.33
C SER A 284 15.35 -6.24 -1.22
N MET A 285 14.66 -5.12 -1.37
CA MET A 285 15.13 -3.98 -2.16
C MET A 285 15.90 -2.97 -1.32
N SER A 286 17.08 -2.57 -1.81
CA SER A 286 17.81 -1.40 -1.29
C SER A 286 17.21 -0.12 -1.87
N GLN A 287 16.73 0.79 -1.03
CA GLN A 287 16.12 2.05 -1.46
C GLN A 287 17.14 2.97 -2.16
N THR A 288 18.34 3.10 -1.60
CA THR A 288 19.45 3.87 -2.21
C THR A 288 19.94 3.22 -3.50
N GLY A 289 19.99 1.88 -3.56
CA GLY A 289 20.35 1.15 -4.77
C GLY A 289 19.30 1.27 -5.87
N ALA A 290 18.02 1.23 -5.53
CA ALA A 290 16.92 1.52 -6.46
C ALA A 290 17.02 2.94 -7.04
N HIS A 291 17.36 3.93 -6.21
CA HIS A 291 17.60 5.29 -6.70
C HIS A 291 18.80 5.37 -7.66
N ALA A 292 19.91 4.71 -7.33
CA ALA A 292 21.11 4.68 -8.17
C ALA A 292 20.84 4.01 -9.53
N LEU A 293 20.13 2.88 -9.55
CA LEU A 293 19.73 2.21 -10.79
C LEU A 293 18.81 3.12 -11.64
N ALA A 294 17.86 3.80 -11.01
CA ALA A 294 17.02 4.76 -11.72
C ALA A 294 17.83 5.93 -12.32
N GLN A 295 18.88 6.40 -11.63
CA GLN A 295 19.79 7.42 -12.18
C GLN A 295 20.61 6.91 -13.36
N GLN A 296 20.85 5.60 -13.45
CA GLN A 296 21.48 4.93 -14.59
C GLN A 296 20.50 4.66 -15.75
N GLY A 297 19.23 5.08 -15.62
CA GLY A 297 18.22 4.94 -16.65
C GLY A 297 17.37 3.69 -16.56
N HIS A 298 17.50 2.89 -15.50
CA HIS A 298 16.64 1.71 -15.31
C HIS A 298 15.19 2.10 -14.99
N SER A 299 14.24 1.37 -15.59
CA SER A 299 12.82 1.48 -15.25
C SER A 299 12.53 0.88 -13.88
N TYR A 300 11.39 1.23 -13.29
CA TYR A 300 10.95 0.61 -12.03
C TYR A 300 10.81 -0.91 -12.14
N THR A 301 10.40 -1.43 -13.31
CA THR A 301 10.30 -2.87 -13.54
C THR A 301 11.66 -3.54 -13.48
N GLN A 302 12.67 -2.99 -14.16
CA GLN A 302 14.04 -3.50 -14.13
C GLN A 302 14.67 -3.42 -12.73
N ILE A 303 14.34 -2.37 -11.97
CA ILE A 303 14.75 -2.24 -10.58
C ILE A 303 14.14 -3.36 -9.74
N LEU A 304 12.84 -3.62 -9.89
CA LEU A 304 12.16 -4.69 -9.17
C LEU A 304 12.72 -6.06 -9.54
N ASP A 305 12.92 -6.35 -10.82
CA ASP A 305 13.50 -7.63 -11.30
C ASP A 305 14.90 -7.89 -10.72
N ARG A 306 15.67 -6.80 -10.50
CA ARG A 306 17.02 -6.89 -9.93
C ARG A 306 17.02 -7.33 -8.46
N TYR A 307 16.03 -6.91 -7.68
CA TYR A 307 15.93 -7.14 -6.23
C TYR A 307 15.04 -8.33 -5.88
N TYR A 308 13.98 -8.58 -6.64
CA TYR A 308 12.99 -9.63 -6.42
C TYR A 308 13.07 -10.70 -7.51
N LYS A 309 14.23 -11.35 -7.62
CA LYS A 309 14.49 -12.33 -8.68
C LYS A 309 13.45 -13.45 -8.70
N GLY A 310 12.85 -13.64 -9.88
CA GLY A 310 11.82 -14.65 -10.12
C GLY A 310 10.41 -14.21 -9.75
N ALA A 311 10.25 -13.06 -9.08
CA ALA A 311 8.95 -12.43 -8.95
C ALA A 311 8.57 -11.74 -10.26
N GLU A 312 7.28 -11.68 -10.53
CA GLU A 312 6.66 -11.05 -11.69
C GLU A 312 5.77 -9.90 -11.23
N LEU A 313 5.54 -8.94 -12.11
CA LEU A 313 4.52 -7.94 -11.89
C LEU A 313 3.14 -8.53 -12.18
N ALA A 314 2.29 -8.52 -11.16
CA ALA A 314 0.88 -8.83 -11.26
C ALA A 314 0.04 -7.58 -11.01
N ARG A 315 -1.23 -7.63 -11.41
CA ARG A 315 -2.20 -6.58 -11.14
C ARG A 315 -3.34 -7.09 -10.27
N ILE A 316 -3.77 -6.25 -9.33
CA ILE A 316 -4.96 -6.51 -8.53
C ILE A 316 -6.20 -6.25 -9.39
N THR A 317 -7.03 -7.27 -9.55
CA THR A 317 -8.38 -7.16 -10.12
C THR A 317 -9.41 -7.19 -9.00
N ALA A 318 -10.45 -6.35 -9.09
CA ALA A 318 -11.51 -6.30 -8.08
C ALA A 318 -12.57 -7.40 -8.26
N ASN A 319 -12.53 -8.06 -9.41
CA ASN A 319 -13.38 -9.20 -9.72
C ASN A 319 -12.42 -10.37 -9.87
N GLY A 320 -12.42 -11.28 -8.90
CA GLY A 320 -11.88 -12.62 -9.15
C GLY A 320 -12.60 -13.27 -10.35
N PRO A 321 -12.13 -14.43 -10.83
CA PRO A 321 -12.78 -15.14 -11.92
C PRO A 321 -14.25 -15.49 -11.63
#